data_AF-A0A7C4VT25-F1
#
_entry.id   AF-A0A7C4VT25-F1
#
_cell.length_a   1.000
_cell.length_b   1.000
_cell.length_c   1.000
_cell.angle_alpha   90.00
_cell.angle_beta   90.00
_cell.angle_gamma   90.00
#
_symmetry.space_group_name_H-M   'P 1'
#
loop_
_entity.id
_entity.type
_entity.pdbx_description
1 polymer ?
#
loop_
_entity_poly.entity_id
_entity_poly.type
_entity_poly.pdbx_seq_one_letter_code
_entity_poly.pdbx_strand_id
1 'polypeptide(L)'
;MYYVGHVRTGEETGYWFFMDLCSEFEECVKTVIRVLGDEGIGGERTYGYGQFIPEFIEDNQPYMGSSFVLLSVFKPAENEVESLETKRYKIIKRGGYVYSPYSDILTNLRHPMYNVFAEGSVFEKPVKGELTLSFDSSTHPVYRNYRAYLLPCNV
;
A
#
# COMPACT_ATOMS: atom_id res chain seq x y z
N MET A 1 -0.20 23.32 20.55
CA MET A 1 -1.53 22.77 20.18
C MET A 1 -1.45 22.31 18.74
N TYR A 2 -1.74 21.04 18.46
CA TYR A 2 -1.78 20.46 17.11
C TYR A 2 -3.16 19.83 16.88
N TYR A 3 -3.54 19.65 15.62
CA TYR A 3 -4.80 18.99 15.23
C TYR A 3 -4.51 17.60 14.71
N VAL A 4 -5.33 16.63 15.11
CA VAL A 4 -5.32 15.27 14.56
C VAL A 4 -6.63 15.07 13.81
N GLY A 5 -6.53 14.64 12.56
CA GLY A 5 -7.69 14.24 11.77
C GLY A 5 -8.11 12.83 12.16
N HIS A 6 -9.39 12.65 12.48
CA HIS A 6 -9.97 11.36 12.75
C HIS A 6 -11.06 11.05 11.72
N VAL A 7 -11.13 9.79 11.30
CA VAL A 7 -12.22 9.28 10.47
C VAL A 7 -13.03 8.32 11.30
N ARG A 8 -14.35 8.49 11.31
CA ARG A 8 -15.30 7.59 11.94
C ARG A 8 -16.14 6.94 10.85
N THR A 9 -16.13 5.62 10.81
CA THR A 9 -17.01 4.85 9.94
C THR A 9 -18.42 4.77 10.53
N GLY A 10 -19.43 4.73 9.66
CA GLY A 10 -20.79 4.36 10.03
C GLY A 10 -20.91 2.86 10.28
N GLU A 11 -22.05 2.43 10.85
CA GLU A 11 -22.28 1.07 11.37
C GLU A 11 -22.07 -0.05 10.33
N GLU A 12 -22.30 0.22 9.04
CA GLU A 12 -22.14 -0.76 7.95
C GLU A 12 -21.12 -0.29 6.89
N THR A 13 -20.15 0.51 7.32
CA THR A 13 -19.08 0.98 6.44
C THR A 13 -17.73 0.57 6.99
N GLY A 14 -16.86 0.12 6.09
CA GLY A 14 -15.52 -0.32 6.43
C GLY A 14 -14.53 -0.01 5.32
N TYR A 15 -13.28 -0.33 5.60
CA TYR A 15 -12.23 -0.33 4.61
C TYR A 15 -12.01 -1.73 4.09
N TRP A 16 -11.64 -1.83 2.83
CA TRP A 16 -11.27 -3.08 2.19
C TRP A 16 -10.17 -2.80 1.18
N PHE A 17 -9.42 -3.85 0.84
CA PHE A 17 -8.41 -3.77 -0.19
C PHE A 17 -8.22 -5.17 -0.81
N PHE A 18 -7.78 -5.21 -2.06
CA PHE A 18 -7.41 -6.46 -2.71
C PHE A 18 -6.00 -6.92 -2.31
N MET A 19 -5.81 -8.23 -2.26
CA MET A 19 -4.52 -8.83 -1.99
C MET A 19 -4.37 -10.14 -2.75
N ASP A 20 -3.32 -10.22 -3.57
CA ASP A 20 -2.93 -11.48 -4.21
C ASP A 20 -1.96 -12.22 -3.29
N LEU A 21 -2.27 -13.47 -2.96
CA LEU A 21 -1.46 -14.30 -2.07
C LEU A 21 -1.07 -15.60 -2.75
N CYS A 22 0.21 -15.96 -2.62
CA CYS A 22 0.63 -17.33 -2.89
C CYS A 22 0.12 -18.24 -1.78
N SER A 23 -0.37 -19.42 -2.13
CA SER A 23 -0.93 -20.40 -1.18
C SER A 23 0.01 -20.76 -0.03
N GLU A 24 1.32 -20.76 -0.26
CA GLU A 24 2.34 -21.01 0.76
C GLU A 24 2.32 -19.98 1.91
N PHE A 25 2.01 -18.71 1.61
CA PHE A 25 2.06 -17.61 2.59
C PHE A 25 0.68 -17.18 3.10
N GLU A 26 -0.39 -17.77 2.59
CA GLU A 26 -1.76 -17.31 2.82
C GLU A 26 -2.12 -17.27 4.31
N GLU A 27 -1.95 -18.39 5.01
CA GLU A 27 -2.26 -18.47 6.44
C GLU A 27 -1.37 -17.59 7.31
N CYS A 28 -0.10 -17.45 6.92
CA CYS A 28 0.83 -16.56 7.60
C CYS A 28 0.37 -15.10 7.48
N VAL A 29 0.03 -14.65 6.28
CA VAL A 29 -0.42 -13.26 6.05
C VAL A 29 -1.78 -13.01 6.70
N LYS A 30 -2.73 -13.94 6.61
CA LYS A 30 -4.03 -13.84 7.32
C LYS A 30 -3.83 -13.71 8.83
N THR A 31 -2.88 -14.44 9.40
CA THR A 31 -2.54 -14.35 10.83
C THR A 31 -1.94 -12.99 11.18
N VAL A 32 -1.02 -12.47 10.36
CA VAL A 32 -0.43 -11.13 10.56
C VAL A 32 -1.50 -10.04 10.50
N ILE A 33 -2.48 -10.15 9.59
CA ILE A 33 -3.59 -9.19 9.48
C ILE A 33 -4.49 -9.22 10.72
N ARG A 34 -4.74 -10.40 11.31
CA ARG A 34 -5.50 -10.53 12.57
C ARG A 34 -4.78 -9.82 13.72
N VAL A 35 -3.46 -10.05 13.86
CA VAL A 35 -2.64 -9.34 14.85
C VAL A 35 -2.66 -7.83 14.60
N LEU A 36 -2.61 -7.40 13.33
CA LEU A 36 -2.71 -6.00 12.96
C LEU A 36 -4.07 -5.39 13.34
N GLY A 37 -5.14 -6.19 13.37
CA GLY A 37 -6.46 -5.78 13.85
C GLY A 37 -6.48 -5.36 15.32
N ASP A 38 -5.78 -6.12 16.17
CA ASP A 38 -5.62 -5.80 17.60
C ASP A 38 -4.68 -4.61 17.83
N GLU A 39 -3.59 -4.57 17.06
CA GLU A 39 -2.55 -3.54 17.12
C GLU A 39 -3.01 -2.17 16.57
N GLY A 40 -3.94 -2.20 15.62
CA GLY A 40 -4.48 -1.04 14.91
C GLY A 40 -3.60 -0.51 13.78
N ILE A 41 -4.22 0.23 12.84
CA ILE A 41 -3.57 0.90 11.71
C ILE A 41 -3.61 2.43 11.82
N GLY A 42 -2.58 3.10 11.28
CA GLY A 42 -2.50 4.56 11.28
C GLY A 42 -1.86 5.14 12.54
N GLY A 43 -2.22 6.38 12.86
CA GLY A 43 -1.70 7.13 14.00
C GLY A 43 -2.55 6.97 15.26
N GLU A 44 -2.05 7.47 16.40
CA GLU A 44 -2.75 7.49 17.69
C GLU A 44 -3.22 6.09 18.19
N ARG A 45 -2.56 5.01 17.73
CA ARG A 45 -2.87 3.62 18.10
C ARG A 45 -2.86 3.38 19.61
N THR A 46 -1.94 4.02 20.33
CA THR A 46 -1.86 3.97 21.81
C THR A 46 -3.11 4.50 22.51
N TYR A 47 -3.92 5.32 21.83
CA TYR A 47 -5.19 5.84 22.34
C TYR A 47 -6.41 5.05 21.84
N GLY A 48 -6.19 3.86 21.25
CA GLY A 48 -7.25 2.96 20.79
C GLY A 48 -7.74 3.21 19.36
N TYR A 49 -7.03 4.03 18.57
CA TYR A 49 -7.42 4.27 17.17
C TYR A 49 -6.95 3.17 16.23
N GLY A 50 -7.75 2.93 15.19
CA GLY A 50 -7.35 2.11 14.04
C GLY A 50 -7.48 0.61 14.24
N GLN A 51 -7.98 0.13 15.38
CA GLN A 51 -8.29 -1.29 15.60
C GLN A 51 -9.44 -1.73 14.69
N PHE A 52 -9.39 -2.99 14.25
CA PHE A 52 -10.41 -3.56 13.37
C PHE A 52 -10.48 -5.08 13.51
N ILE A 53 -11.59 -5.66 13.05
CA ILE A 53 -11.77 -7.10 12.93
C ILE A 53 -11.69 -7.42 11.43
N PRO A 54 -10.66 -8.14 10.96
CA PRO A 54 -10.55 -8.46 9.54
C PRO A 54 -11.53 -9.56 9.13
N GLU A 55 -12.14 -9.38 7.96
CA GLU A 55 -12.85 -10.40 7.23
C GLU A 55 -12.11 -10.72 5.93
N PHE A 56 -12.07 -11.99 5.55
CA PHE A 56 -11.38 -12.46 4.35
C PHE A 56 -12.42 -12.99 3.38
N ILE A 57 -12.49 -12.37 2.21
CA ILE A 57 -13.42 -12.73 1.14
C ILE A 57 -12.60 -13.06 -0.09
N GLU A 58 -12.82 -14.24 -0.65
CA GLU A 58 -12.25 -14.60 -1.95
C GLU A 58 -13.01 -13.88 -3.06
N ASP A 59 -12.28 -13.15 -3.90
CA ASP A 59 -12.82 -12.55 -5.10
C ASP A 59 -12.52 -13.43 -6.31
N ASN A 60 -13.58 -14.04 -6.85
CA ASN A 60 -13.52 -14.89 -8.04
C ASN A 60 -14.10 -14.20 -9.28
N GLN A 61 -14.28 -12.87 -9.24
CA GLN A 61 -14.84 -12.13 -10.35
C GLN A 61 -13.86 -12.04 -11.53
N PRO A 62 -14.32 -12.34 -12.77
CA PRO A 62 -13.50 -12.16 -13.94
C PRO A 62 -13.49 -10.69 -14.37
N TYR A 63 -12.38 -9.99 -14.09
CA TYR A 63 -12.16 -8.65 -14.61
C TYR A 63 -11.60 -8.72 -16.04
N MET A 64 -12.23 -8.00 -16.97
CA MET A 64 -11.85 -7.99 -18.38
C MET A 64 -11.74 -6.55 -18.89
N GLY A 65 -10.77 -6.29 -19.76
CA GLY A 65 -10.57 -4.98 -20.37
C GLY A 65 -9.28 -4.89 -21.19
N SER A 66 -9.19 -3.85 -22.02
CA SER A 66 -8.00 -3.56 -22.85
C SER A 66 -7.04 -2.56 -22.18
N SER A 67 -7.35 -2.11 -20.97
CA SER A 67 -6.52 -1.19 -20.18
C SER A 67 -6.55 -1.61 -18.71
N PHE A 68 -5.69 -1.00 -17.90
CA PHE A 68 -5.47 -1.43 -16.52
C PHE A 68 -5.57 -0.23 -15.57
N VAL A 69 -6.52 -0.27 -14.64
CA VAL A 69 -6.64 0.72 -13.57
C VAL A 69 -5.80 0.30 -12.39
N LEU A 70 -5.05 1.25 -11.85
CA LEU A 70 -4.19 1.08 -10.70
C LEU A 70 -4.96 1.26 -9.40
N LEU A 71 -4.91 0.27 -8.51
CA LEU A 71 -5.56 0.28 -7.19
C LEU A 71 -4.57 0.46 -6.02
N SER A 72 -3.28 0.52 -6.31
CA SER A 72 -2.23 0.79 -5.33
C SER A 72 -1.43 2.04 -5.70
N VAL A 73 -0.49 2.45 -4.85
CA VAL A 73 0.51 3.44 -5.25
C VAL A 73 1.64 2.76 -6.00
N PHE A 74 1.99 3.29 -7.17
CA PHE A 74 2.99 2.70 -8.05
C PHE A 74 4.18 3.64 -8.30
N LYS A 75 5.38 3.08 -8.22
CA LYS A 75 6.61 3.70 -8.68
C LYS A 75 7.24 2.75 -9.70
N PRO A 76 7.52 3.21 -10.93
CA PRO A 76 8.21 2.37 -11.90
C PRO A 76 9.62 2.00 -11.41
N ALA A 77 10.03 0.77 -11.73
CA ALA A 77 11.44 0.41 -11.73
C ALA A 77 12.16 1.14 -12.88
N GLU A 78 13.49 1.27 -12.81
CA GLU A 78 14.27 2.03 -13.81
C GLU A 78 14.04 1.51 -15.24
N ASN A 79 13.95 0.20 -15.40
CA ASN A 79 13.72 -0.46 -16.69
C ASN A 79 12.28 -0.37 -17.21
N GLU A 80 11.31 0.05 -16.38
CA GLU A 80 9.91 0.20 -16.80
C GLU A 80 9.64 1.60 -17.37
N VAL A 81 10.42 2.61 -16.97
CA VAL A 81 10.13 4.04 -17.23
C VAL A 81 9.91 4.34 -18.70
N GLU A 82 10.80 3.88 -19.58
CA GLU A 82 10.72 4.15 -21.03
C GLU A 82 9.54 3.45 -21.72
N SER A 83 9.03 2.37 -21.12
CA SER A 83 7.94 1.55 -21.65
C SER A 83 6.56 1.91 -21.09
N LEU A 84 6.47 2.94 -20.23
CA LEU A 84 5.22 3.35 -19.61
C LEU A 84 4.26 3.97 -20.62
N GLU A 85 3.17 3.26 -20.90
CA GLU A 85 2.06 3.74 -21.72
C GLU A 85 0.87 4.07 -20.81
N THR A 86 0.65 5.37 -20.57
CA THR A 86 -0.39 5.87 -19.67
C THR A 86 -1.52 6.55 -20.45
N LYS A 87 -2.77 6.26 -20.09
CA LYS A 87 -3.95 6.95 -20.65
C LYS A 87 -4.37 8.13 -19.80
N ARG A 88 -4.45 7.92 -18.49
CA ARG A 88 -4.83 8.93 -17.49
C ARG A 88 -4.03 8.66 -16.24
N TYR A 89 -3.47 9.69 -15.62
CA TYR A 89 -2.72 9.47 -14.38
C TYR A 89 -2.72 10.70 -13.50
N LYS A 90 -2.42 10.45 -12.22
CA LYS A 90 -2.11 11.49 -11.24
C LYS A 90 -0.80 11.13 -10.56
N ILE A 91 0.12 12.08 -10.52
CA ILE A 91 1.35 11.96 -9.75
C ILE A 91 1.17 12.61 -8.38
N ILE A 92 1.57 11.90 -7.33
CA ILE A 92 1.61 12.40 -5.95
C ILE A 92 3.03 12.26 -5.38
N LYS A 93 3.33 13.03 -4.35
CA LYS A 93 4.58 12.92 -3.60
C LYS A 93 4.37 12.01 -2.39
N ARG A 94 5.18 10.97 -2.25
CA ARG A 94 5.14 10.06 -1.10
C ARG A 94 6.43 10.14 -0.28
N GLY A 95 6.31 10.65 0.94
CA GLY A 95 7.38 10.72 1.93
C GLY A 95 6.96 10.03 3.23
N GLY A 96 7.35 10.61 4.35
CA GLY A 96 7.03 10.15 5.70
C GLY A 96 8.28 9.94 6.54
N TYR A 97 8.07 9.53 7.78
CA TYR A 97 9.12 9.10 8.69
C TYR A 97 9.02 7.60 8.89
N VAL A 98 10.17 6.97 9.11
CA VAL A 98 10.23 5.56 9.49
C VAL A 98 9.68 5.41 10.89
N TYR A 99 8.95 4.33 11.16
CA TYR A 99 8.64 3.91 12.52
C TYR A 99 9.33 2.58 12.78
N SER A 100 10.11 2.50 13.86
CA SER A 100 10.70 1.25 14.32
C SER A 100 10.63 1.16 15.85
N PRO A 101 9.92 0.17 16.41
CA PRO A 101 9.93 -0.06 17.86
C PRO A 101 11.26 -0.63 18.35
N TYR A 102 12.17 -1.02 17.43
CA TYR A 102 13.44 -1.67 17.74
C TYR A 102 14.64 -0.74 17.59
N SER A 103 14.46 0.48 17.09
CA SER A 103 15.55 1.42 16.85
C SER A 103 15.09 2.88 16.83
N ASP A 104 15.49 3.63 17.86
CA ASP A 104 15.25 5.07 17.95
C ASP A 104 15.98 5.86 16.85
N ILE A 105 17.11 5.33 16.38
CA ILE A 105 17.88 5.90 15.27
C ILE A 105 17.04 5.83 13.99
N LEU A 106 16.40 4.68 13.73
CA LEU A 106 15.54 4.52 12.56
C LEU A 106 14.28 5.38 12.65
N THR A 107 13.62 5.46 13.81
CA THR A 107 12.31 6.14 13.98
C THR A 107 12.32 7.64 13.63
N ASN A 108 13.49 8.28 13.60
CA ASN A 108 13.60 9.69 13.23
C ASN A 108 14.07 9.90 11.78
N LEU A 109 14.33 8.84 11.02
CA LEU A 109 14.75 8.95 9.63
C LEU A 109 13.56 9.31 8.73
N ARG A 110 13.80 10.28 7.86
CA ARG A 110 12.82 10.70 6.84
C ARG A 110 13.00 9.86 5.59
N HIS A 111 11.95 9.19 5.14
CA HIS A 111 11.98 8.48 3.87
C HIS A 111 12.35 9.42 2.71
N PRO A 112 13.10 8.94 1.70
CA PRO A 112 13.25 9.66 0.45
C PRO A 112 11.89 10.00 -0.14
N MET A 113 11.78 11.19 -0.72
CA MET A 113 10.54 11.66 -1.33
C MET A 113 10.47 11.21 -2.78
N TYR A 114 9.51 10.34 -3.09
CA TYR A 114 9.30 9.83 -4.44
C TYR A 114 8.07 10.47 -5.07
N ASN A 115 8.17 10.79 -6.37
CA ASN A 115 7.01 11.04 -7.21
C ASN A 115 6.48 9.68 -7.68
N VAL A 116 5.21 9.40 -7.40
CA VAL A 116 4.58 8.10 -7.63
C VAL A 116 3.22 8.28 -8.28
N PHE A 117 2.79 7.30 -9.05
CA PHE A 117 1.44 7.22 -9.61
C PHE A 117 0.46 6.89 -8.49
N ALA A 118 -0.61 7.68 -8.42
CA ALA A 118 -1.70 7.47 -7.47
C ALA A 118 -2.73 6.48 -8.01
N GLU A 119 -3.49 5.90 -7.08
CA GLU A 119 -4.67 5.08 -7.34
C GLU A 119 -5.63 5.78 -8.32
N GLY A 120 -6.26 5.00 -9.19
CA GLY A 120 -7.12 5.48 -10.28
C GLY A 120 -6.36 5.86 -11.56
N SER A 121 -5.02 5.81 -11.59
CA SER A 121 -4.26 5.94 -12.83
C SER A 121 -4.53 4.74 -13.76
N VAL A 122 -4.49 4.97 -15.07
CA VAL A 122 -4.83 3.99 -16.12
C VAL A 122 -3.67 3.82 -17.09
N PHE A 123 -3.29 2.57 -17.31
CA PHE A 123 -2.21 2.16 -18.20
C PHE A 123 -2.75 1.32 -19.37
N GLU A 124 -2.10 1.40 -20.53
CA GLU A 124 -2.45 0.58 -21.69
C GLU A 124 -1.96 -0.86 -21.55
N LYS A 125 -0.81 -1.02 -20.89
CA LYS A 125 -0.18 -2.31 -20.61
C LYS A 125 -0.01 -2.52 -19.11
N PRO A 126 0.07 -3.77 -18.64
CA PRO A 126 0.39 -4.05 -17.26
C PRO A 126 1.76 -3.48 -16.87
N VAL A 127 1.83 -2.92 -15.66
CA VAL A 127 3.05 -2.46 -15.01
C VAL A 127 3.27 -3.25 -13.72
N LYS A 128 4.51 -3.41 -13.29
CA LYS A 128 4.86 -4.26 -12.14
C LYS A 128 5.27 -3.44 -10.93
N GLY A 129 6.19 -2.49 -11.11
CA GLY A 129 6.80 -1.74 -10.02
C GLY A 129 7.71 -2.60 -9.15
N GLU A 130 8.09 -2.06 -8.00
CA GLU A 130 9.12 -2.66 -7.16
C GLU A 130 8.85 -2.51 -5.66
N LEU A 131 9.51 -3.36 -4.88
CA LEU A 131 9.69 -3.17 -3.44
C LEU A 131 10.98 -2.38 -3.23
N THR A 132 10.87 -1.10 -2.89
CA THR A 132 12.06 -0.23 -2.76
C THR A 132 12.62 -0.32 -1.34
N LEU A 133 13.91 -0.62 -1.22
CA LEU A 133 14.65 -0.48 0.02
C LEU A 133 14.87 1.01 0.31
N SER A 134 14.26 1.54 1.37
CA SER A 134 14.45 2.94 1.78
C SER A 134 15.71 3.13 2.60
N PHE A 135 15.99 2.20 3.52
CA PHE A 135 17.17 2.22 4.36
C PHE A 135 17.64 0.79 4.59
N ASP A 136 18.94 0.59 4.43
CA ASP A 136 19.63 -0.59 4.91
C ASP A 136 20.26 -0.25 6.27
N SER A 137 19.91 -1.01 7.31
CA SER A 137 20.31 -0.73 8.69
C SER A 137 20.69 -2.02 9.38
N SER A 138 21.62 -1.91 10.34
CA SER A 138 22.07 -3.05 11.15
C SER A 138 20.96 -3.65 12.01
N THR A 139 19.90 -2.90 12.33
CA THR A 139 18.76 -3.44 13.10
C THR A 139 17.84 -4.25 12.20
N HIS A 140 17.34 -3.63 11.13
CA HIS A 140 16.54 -4.28 10.09
C HIS A 140 16.45 -3.38 8.86
N PRO A 141 16.30 -3.95 7.65
CA PRO A 141 15.98 -3.16 6.47
C PRO A 141 14.59 -2.51 6.58
N VAL A 142 14.41 -1.39 5.90
CA VAL A 142 13.13 -0.68 5.81
C VAL A 142 12.68 -0.61 4.36
N TYR A 143 11.55 -1.26 4.07
CA TYR A 143 11.01 -1.35 2.70
C TYR A 143 9.79 -0.46 2.50
N ARG A 144 9.57 -0.04 1.25
CA ARG A 144 8.33 0.58 0.79
C ARG A 144 7.79 -0.18 -0.40
N ASN A 145 6.52 -0.57 -0.31
CA ASN A 145 5.85 -1.27 -1.40
C ASN A 145 5.34 -0.27 -2.44
N TYR A 146 5.87 -0.37 -3.65
CA TYR A 146 5.43 0.36 -4.83
C TYR A 146 5.06 -0.56 -5.99
N ARG A 147 4.77 -1.83 -5.69
CA ARG A 147 4.24 -2.77 -6.67
C ARG A 147 2.83 -2.35 -7.06
N ALA A 148 2.58 -2.36 -8.36
CA ALA A 148 1.27 -2.03 -8.91
C ALA A 148 0.28 -3.17 -8.62
N TYR A 149 -0.89 -2.82 -8.11
CA TYR A 149 -2.06 -3.69 -8.11
C TYR A 149 -2.99 -3.19 -9.20
N LEU A 150 -3.22 -4.00 -10.23
CA LEU A 150 -3.91 -3.60 -11.45
C LEU A 150 -5.18 -4.43 -11.63
N LEU A 151 -6.29 -3.77 -11.98
CA LEU A 151 -7.47 -4.44 -12.50
C LEU A 151 -7.69 -4.08 -13.98
N PRO A 152 -8.01 -5.06 -14.84
CA PRO A 152 -8.49 -4.80 -16.19
C PRO A 152 -9.74 -3.90 -16.19
N CYS A 153 -9.79 -2.95 -17.12
CA CYS A 153 -10.90 -2.02 -17.29
C CYS A 153 -11.07 -1.59 -18.74
N ASN A 154 -12.27 -1.10 -19.08
CA ASN A 154 -12.57 -0.44 -20.35
C ASN A 154 -12.66 1.06 -20.09
N VAL A 155 -11.84 1.84 -20.79
CA VAL A 155 -11.70 3.30 -20.61
C VAL A 155 -11.79 4.00 -21.96
#